data_AF-A0A9R0A7J4-F1
#
_entry.id   AF-A0A9R0A7J4-F1
#
_cell.length_a   1.000
_cell.length_b   1.000
_cell.length_c   1.000
_cell.angle_alpha   90.00
_cell.angle_beta   90.00
_cell.angle_gamma   90.00
#
_symmetry.space_group_name_H-M   'P 1'
#
loop_
_entity.id
_entity.type
_entity.pdbx_description
1 polymer ?
#
loop_
_entity_poly.entity_id
_entity_poly.type
_entity_poly.pdbx_seq_one_letter_code
_entity_poly.pdbx_strand_id
1 'polypeptide(L)'
;MLKFCWFCLAHRRVLSVSDALKSVTGCNHFEMFISKLYTLYHQSPKNARQLSEAASQANICLLKIGKIFTIRWVASSFVTLQAVWGDFPALVAQMKKGAEDGSRSDVERKNFSGLLNRLTCTGFVNDLATIKDVLCELQSLSLKLQNRSTSLMDTTREIKMTIEVLKAVKISPGKSMDKAEEALKVGEFKRVPLHSSKENVNRLQFLQAIIDSLSS
;
A
#
# COMPACT_ATOMS: atom_id res chain seq x y z
N MET A 1 -13.86 -5.56 34.26
CA MET A 1 -12.75 -6.43 33.83
C MET A 1 -12.88 -6.95 32.38
N LEU A 2 -14.08 -7.32 31.92
CA LEU A 2 -14.32 -7.79 30.54
C LEU A 2 -13.95 -6.79 29.42
N LYS A 3 -14.08 -5.47 29.66
CA LYS A 3 -13.77 -4.42 28.67
C LYS A 3 -12.32 -4.43 28.16
N PHE A 4 -11.37 -4.79 28.99
CA PHE A 4 -9.95 -4.74 28.62
C PHE A 4 -9.53 -5.96 27.79
N CYS A 5 -10.11 -7.12 28.07
CA CYS A 5 -9.72 -8.39 27.45
C CYS A 5 -10.07 -8.44 25.95
N TRP A 6 -11.25 -7.95 25.55
CA TRP A 6 -11.64 -8.00 24.14
C TRP A 6 -10.89 -6.98 23.27
N PHE A 7 -10.49 -5.81 23.80
CA PHE A 7 -9.63 -4.87 23.06
C PHE A 7 -8.27 -5.52 22.78
N CYS A 8 -7.73 -6.27 23.75
CA CYS A 8 -6.50 -7.04 23.57
C CYS A 8 -6.67 -8.16 22.53
N LEU A 9 -7.82 -8.84 22.48
CA LEU A 9 -8.09 -9.88 21.47
C LEU A 9 -8.21 -9.30 20.06
N ALA A 10 -8.92 -8.19 19.89
CA ALA A 10 -9.00 -7.48 18.62
C ALA A 10 -7.61 -6.99 18.16
N HIS A 11 -6.84 -6.43 19.08
CA HIS A 11 -5.47 -6.00 18.81
C HIS A 11 -4.56 -7.18 18.43
N ARG A 12 -4.63 -8.29 19.16
CA ARG A 12 -3.86 -9.52 18.86
C ARG A 12 -4.18 -10.08 17.48
N ARG A 13 -5.46 -10.06 17.07
CA ARG A 13 -5.87 -10.45 15.71
C ARG A 13 -5.29 -9.51 14.64
N VAL A 14 -5.25 -8.22 14.89
CA VAL A 14 -4.61 -7.26 13.97
C VAL A 14 -3.09 -7.50 13.88
N LEU A 15 -2.44 -7.95 14.95
CA LEU A 15 -1.04 -8.35 14.94
C LEU A 15 -0.82 -9.65 14.16
N SER A 16 -1.64 -10.68 14.36
CA SER A 16 -1.51 -11.94 13.59
C SER A 16 -1.70 -11.72 12.08
N VAL A 17 -2.56 -10.78 11.69
CA VAL A 17 -2.69 -10.40 10.27
C VAL A 17 -1.43 -9.70 9.78
N SER A 18 -0.80 -8.84 10.59
CA SER A 18 0.49 -8.23 10.24
C SER A 18 1.57 -9.28 9.97
N ASP A 19 1.64 -10.31 10.80
CA ASP A 19 2.65 -11.36 10.68
C ASP A 19 2.39 -12.21 9.44
N ALA A 20 1.12 -12.51 9.14
CA ALA A 20 0.70 -13.20 7.92
C ALA A 20 1.05 -12.41 6.65
N LEU A 21 0.96 -11.07 6.67
CA LEU A 21 1.37 -10.24 5.54
C LEU A 21 2.87 -10.32 5.26
N LYS A 22 3.68 -10.35 6.33
CA LYS A 22 5.15 -10.43 6.22
C LYS A 22 5.64 -11.79 5.76
N SER A 23 4.85 -12.85 5.96
CA SER A 23 5.17 -14.20 5.50
C SER A 23 4.83 -14.42 4.01
N VAL A 24 3.97 -13.60 3.41
CA VAL A 24 3.66 -13.69 1.98
C VAL A 24 4.85 -13.23 1.13
N THR A 25 5.27 -14.09 0.21
CA THR A 25 6.35 -13.78 -0.73
C THR A 25 6.03 -12.51 -1.53
N GLY A 26 7.02 -11.63 -1.66
CA GLY A 26 6.88 -10.36 -2.39
C GLY A 26 6.48 -9.17 -1.53
N CYS A 27 5.79 -9.36 -0.40
CA CYS A 27 5.41 -8.26 0.49
C CYS A 27 6.62 -7.55 1.10
N ASN A 28 7.69 -8.29 1.42
CA ASN A 28 8.96 -7.70 1.91
C ASN A 28 9.62 -6.79 0.86
N HIS A 29 9.59 -7.17 -0.42
CA HIS A 29 10.13 -6.33 -1.50
C HIS A 29 9.31 -5.05 -1.67
N PHE A 30 7.99 -5.15 -1.56
CA PHE A 30 7.09 -4.01 -1.59
C PHE A 30 7.32 -3.07 -0.38
N GLU A 31 7.42 -3.62 0.83
CA GLU A 31 7.76 -2.87 2.05
C GLU A 31 9.09 -2.14 1.94
N MET A 32 10.13 -2.80 1.43
CA MET A 32 11.43 -2.19 1.19
C MET A 32 11.34 -1.03 0.20
N PHE A 33 10.56 -1.18 -0.88
CA PHE A 33 10.36 -0.11 -1.85
C PHE A 33 9.67 1.12 -1.21
N ILE A 34 8.57 0.92 -0.48
CA ILE A 34 7.88 2.02 0.21
C ILE A 34 8.79 2.66 1.26
N SER A 35 9.61 1.88 1.96
CA SER A 35 10.57 2.40 2.94
C SER A 35 11.66 3.24 2.29
N LYS A 36 12.14 2.86 1.10
CA LYS A 36 13.06 3.69 0.31
C LYS A 36 12.40 5.00 -0.13
N LEU A 37 11.14 4.93 -0.58
CA LEU A 37 10.36 6.11 -0.97
C LEU A 37 10.20 7.09 0.20
N TYR A 38 9.80 6.57 1.36
CA TYR A 38 9.72 7.34 2.60
C TYR A 38 11.06 8.03 2.91
N THR A 39 12.14 7.26 2.90
CA THR A 39 13.49 7.73 3.24
C THR A 39 13.93 8.86 2.28
N LEU A 40 13.70 8.69 0.98
CA LEU A 40 14.09 9.62 -0.07
C LEU A 40 13.52 11.03 0.12
N TYR A 41 12.25 11.12 0.53
CA TYR A 41 11.56 12.40 0.71
C TYR A 41 11.58 12.90 2.14
N HIS A 42 11.61 12.01 3.14
CA HIS A 42 11.67 12.40 4.53
C HIS A 42 13.04 12.94 4.94
N GLN A 43 14.13 12.36 4.44
CA GLN A 43 15.49 12.74 4.82
C GLN A 43 16.06 13.90 4.01
N SER A 44 15.47 14.22 2.85
CA SER A 44 15.97 15.28 1.97
C SER A 44 14.91 16.35 1.74
N PRO A 45 15.00 17.50 2.44
CA PRO A 45 14.12 18.65 2.20
C PRO A 45 14.15 19.11 0.74
N LYS A 46 15.31 18.98 0.06
CA LYS A 46 15.45 19.28 -1.37
C LYS A 46 14.55 18.36 -2.21
N ASN A 47 14.61 17.04 -2.00
CA ASN A 47 13.76 16.11 -2.75
C ASN A 47 12.27 16.32 -2.43
N ALA A 48 11.93 16.58 -1.17
CA ALA A 48 10.55 16.88 -0.76
C ALA A 48 10.00 18.13 -1.46
N ARG A 49 10.80 19.21 -1.52
CA ARG A 49 10.44 20.43 -2.25
C ARG A 49 10.25 20.15 -3.74
N GLN A 50 11.18 19.43 -4.35
CA GLN A 50 11.08 19.06 -5.78
C GLN A 50 9.84 18.19 -6.08
N LEU A 51 9.45 17.32 -5.14
CA LEU A 51 8.21 16.55 -5.26
C LEU A 51 6.97 17.47 -5.18
N SER A 52 6.98 18.45 -4.26
CA SER A 52 5.91 19.45 -4.16
C SER A 52 5.77 20.31 -5.41
N GLU A 53 6.90 20.69 -6.02
CA GLU A 53 6.92 21.40 -7.30
C GLU A 53 6.33 20.54 -8.43
N ALA A 54 6.72 19.27 -8.52
CA ALA A 54 6.17 18.33 -9.50
C ALA A 54 4.66 18.10 -9.31
N ALA A 55 4.20 18.00 -8.06
CA ALA A 55 2.79 17.85 -7.73
C ALA A 55 1.97 19.09 -8.09
N SER A 56 2.52 20.28 -7.83
CA SER A 56 1.88 21.55 -8.21
C SER A 56 1.71 21.66 -9.72
N GLN A 57 2.72 21.26 -10.51
CA GLN A 57 2.64 21.21 -11.97
C GLN A 57 1.59 20.22 -12.48
N ALA A 58 1.38 19.12 -11.76
CA ALA A 58 0.39 18.10 -12.07
C ALA A 58 -1.01 18.39 -11.47
N ASN A 59 -1.20 19.51 -10.77
CA ASN A 59 -2.41 19.82 -9.99
C ASN A 59 -2.80 18.71 -8.99
N ILE A 60 -1.80 18.13 -8.33
CA ILE A 60 -1.96 17.07 -7.33
C ILE A 60 -1.76 17.64 -5.93
N CYS A 61 -2.71 17.39 -5.03
CA CYS A 61 -2.53 17.63 -3.61
C CYS A 61 -1.79 16.45 -2.98
N LEU A 62 -0.51 16.64 -2.63
CA LEU A 62 0.32 15.58 -2.07
C LEU A 62 -0.24 15.06 -0.76
N LEU A 63 -0.24 13.74 -0.64
CA LEU A 63 -0.54 13.06 0.61
C LEU A 63 0.77 12.67 1.31
N LYS A 64 0.69 12.49 2.63
CA LYS A 64 1.88 12.15 3.42
C LYS A 64 2.29 10.70 3.17
N ILE A 65 3.44 10.49 2.54
CA ILE A 65 4.07 9.16 2.40
C ILE A 65 4.72 8.80 3.73
N GLY A 66 4.27 7.69 4.33
CA GLY A 66 4.82 7.11 5.55
C GLY A 66 5.56 5.80 5.31
N LYS A 67 5.84 5.08 6.41
CA LYS A 67 6.24 3.66 6.37
C LYS A 67 5.00 2.76 6.46
N ILE A 68 5.10 1.55 5.91
CA ILE A 68 4.06 0.52 5.98
C ILE A 68 4.48 -0.59 6.96
N PHE A 69 3.54 -1.42 7.42
CA PHE A 69 3.78 -2.60 8.28
C PHE A 69 4.50 -2.35 9.64
N THR A 70 4.29 -1.16 10.22
CA THR A 70 4.81 -0.71 11.54
C THR A 70 3.85 -0.99 12.73
N ILE A 71 4.14 -0.54 13.96
CA ILE A 71 3.38 -0.92 15.18
C ILE A 71 1.85 -0.62 15.10
N ARG A 72 1.43 0.42 14.38
CA ARG A 72 0.00 0.74 14.10
C ARG A 72 -0.30 0.58 12.60
N TRP A 73 0.08 -0.57 12.06
CA TRP A 73 0.29 -0.71 10.62
C TRP A 73 -0.94 -0.45 9.77
N VAL A 74 -2.14 -0.94 10.10
CA VAL A 74 -3.25 -1.01 9.12
C VAL A 74 -3.62 0.37 8.56
N ALA A 75 -4.02 1.30 9.44
CA ALA A 75 -4.47 2.63 9.01
C ALA A 75 -3.32 3.45 8.41
N SER A 76 -2.13 3.41 9.05
CA SER A 76 -0.95 4.14 8.55
C SER A 76 -0.49 3.62 7.19
N SER A 77 -0.54 2.30 6.98
CA SER A 77 -0.16 1.68 5.72
C SER A 77 -1.16 2.02 4.64
N PHE A 78 -2.45 1.96 4.94
CA PHE A 78 -3.50 2.34 3.98
C PHE A 78 -3.33 3.78 3.50
N VAL A 79 -3.16 4.73 4.42
CA VAL A 79 -2.93 6.15 4.08
C VAL A 79 -1.66 6.31 3.24
N THR A 80 -0.59 5.58 3.56
CA THR A 80 0.65 5.61 2.77
C THR A 80 0.43 5.09 1.35
N LEU A 81 -0.28 3.98 1.18
CA LEU A 81 -0.55 3.44 -0.16
C LEU A 81 -1.56 4.30 -0.92
N GLN A 82 -2.49 4.94 -0.23
CA GLN A 82 -3.36 5.95 -0.81
C GLN A 82 -2.57 7.16 -1.32
N ALA A 83 -1.52 7.58 -0.59
CA ALA A 83 -0.60 8.62 -1.03
C ALA A 83 0.16 8.20 -2.28
N VAL A 84 0.81 7.02 -2.27
CA VAL A 84 1.54 6.52 -3.45
C VAL A 84 0.62 6.34 -4.66
N TRP A 85 -0.61 5.86 -4.43
CA TRP A 85 -1.62 5.76 -5.48
C TRP A 85 -2.02 7.13 -6.03
N GLY A 86 -2.32 8.08 -5.15
CA GLY A 86 -2.73 9.46 -5.46
C GLY A 86 -1.66 10.22 -6.24
N ASP A 87 -0.46 10.21 -5.68
CA ASP A 87 0.68 11.04 -6.05
C ASP A 87 1.54 10.42 -7.15
N PHE A 88 1.13 9.25 -7.68
CA PHE A 88 1.87 8.49 -8.68
C PHE A 88 2.46 9.33 -9.82
N PRO A 89 1.71 10.23 -10.49
CA PRO A 89 2.29 11.05 -11.56
C PRO A 89 3.36 12.02 -11.06
N ALA A 90 3.18 12.63 -9.89
CA ALA A 90 4.15 13.54 -9.30
C ALA A 90 5.44 12.81 -8.89
N LEU A 91 5.31 11.61 -8.32
CA LEU A 91 6.44 10.75 -7.97
C LEU A 91 7.25 10.37 -9.21
N VAL A 92 6.58 9.94 -10.28
CA VAL A 92 7.23 9.60 -11.55
C VAL A 92 7.94 10.81 -12.16
N ALA A 93 7.27 11.96 -12.23
CA ALA A 93 7.84 13.18 -12.80
C ALA A 93 9.09 13.63 -12.03
N GLN A 94 9.03 13.63 -10.69
CA GLN A 94 10.16 13.99 -9.84
C GLN A 94 11.31 12.99 -9.98
N MET A 95 11.02 11.68 -10.00
CA MET A 95 12.07 10.66 -10.13
C MET A 95 12.75 10.71 -11.49
N LYS A 96 11.99 10.94 -12.58
CA LYS A 96 12.55 11.14 -13.91
C LYS A 96 13.50 12.33 -13.94
N LYS A 97 13.08 13.48 -13.40
CA LYS A 97 13.94 14.66 -13.26
C LYS A 97 15.19 14.35 -12.43
N GLY A 98 15.06 13.60 -11.34
CA GLY A 98 16.19 13.19 -10.50
C GLY A 98 17.17 12.24 -11.18
N ALA A 99 16.69 11.38 -12.09
CA ALA A 99 17.53 10.48 -12.87
C ALA A 99 18.32 11.20 -13.98
N GLU A 100 17.75 12.27 -14.55
CA GLU A 100 18.31 13.06 -15.65
C GLU A 100 19.14 14.28 -15.16
N ASP A 101 19.12 14.58 -13.86
CA ASP A 101 19.78 15.75 -13.27
C ASP A 101 21.30 15.65 -13.30
N GLY A 102 21.92 16.39 -14.23
CA GLY A 102 23.37 16.49 -14.43
C GLY A 102 24.16 16.93 -13.19
N SER A 103 23.52 17.59 -12.23
CA SER A 103 24.16 18.08 -11.00
C SER A 103 24.28 17.03 -9.89
N ARG A 104 23.57 15.89 -10.03
CA ARG A 104 23.59 14.80 -9.05
C ARG A 104 24.71 13.82 -9.34
N SER A 105 25.15 13.13 -8.30
CA SER A 105 26.11 12.04 -8.44
C SER A 105 25.53 10.89 -9.28
N ASP A 106 26.40 10.11 -9.92
CA ASP A 106 26.00 8.90 -10.66
C ASP A 106 25.21 7.92 -9.80
N VAL A 107 25.59 7.78 -8.52
CA VAL A 107 24.92 6.89 -7.57
C VAL A 107 23.49 7.37 -7.31
N GLU A 108 23.29 8.66 -7.09
CA GLU A 108 21.94 9.22 -6.92
C GLU A 108 21.09 9.05 -8.18
N ARG A 109 21.63 9.38 -9.35
CA ARG A 109 20.90 9.21 -10.63
C ARG A 109 20.47 7.77 -10.85
N LYS A 110 21.36 6.81 -10.59
CA LYS A 110 21.05 5.37 -10.66
C LYS A 110 19.99 4.96 -9.64
N ASN A 111 20.01 5.52 -8.43
CA ASN A 111 18.97 5.28 -7.42
C ASN A 111 17.60 5.79 -7.91
N PHE A 112 17.53 7.00 -8.47
CA PHE A 112 16.29 7.52 -9.06
C PHE A 112 15.81 6.68 -10.24
N SER A 113 16.70 6.30 -11.15
CA SER A 113 16.37 5.43 -12.29
C SER A 113 15.84 4.07 -11.84
N GLY A 114 16.47 3.45 -10.83
CA GLY A 114 16.00 2.18 -10.27
C GLY A 114 14.63 2.29 -9.59
N LEU A 115 14.39 3.36 -8.84
CA LEU A 115 13.08 3.63 -8.23
C LEU A 115 12.00 3.90 -9.28
N LEU A 116 12.32 4.72 -10.28
CA LEU A 116 11.45 5.01 -11.42
C LEU A 116 11.06 3.73 -12.15
N ASN A 117 12.06 2.91 -12.51
CA ASN A 117 11.85 1.66 -13.20
C ASN A 117 10.96 0.70 -12.40
N ARG A 118 11.11 0.64 -11.07
CA ARG A 118 10.22 -0.19 -10.25
C ARG A 118 8.82 0.41 -10.14
N LEU A 119 8.68 1.72 -10.00
CA LEU A 119 7.40 2.41 -9.85
C LEU A 119 6.52 2.29 -11.10
N THR A 120 7.13 2.35 -12.29
CA THR A 120 6.43 2.33 -13.60
C THR A 120 6.27 0.93 -14.19
N CYS A 121 6.53 -0.14 -13.44
CA CYS A 121 6.30 -1.49 -13.92
C CYS A 121 4.86 -1.96 -13.62
N THR A 122 4.26 -2.73 -14.54
CA THR A 122 2.89 -3.26 -14.38
C THR A 122 2.75 -4.08 -13.10
N GLY A 123 3.76 -4.88 -12.75
CA GLY A 123 3.80 -5.68 -11.54
C GLY A 123 3.70 -4.86 -10.26
N PHE A 124 4.33 -3.67 -10.20
CA PHE A 124 4.23 -2.80 -9.03
C PHE A 124 2.84 -2.19 -8.88
N VAL A 125 2.21 -1.77 -9.97
CA VAL A 125 0.84 -1.22 -9.94
C VAL A 125 -0.15 -2.29 -9.47
N ASN A 126 0.04 -3.54 -9.90
CA ASN A 126 -0.74 -4.71 -9.45
C ASN A 126 -0.51 -4.99 -7.94
N ASP A 127 0.75 -5.07 -7.49
CA ASP A 127 1.10 -5.24 -6.07
C ASP A 127 0.45 -4.13 -5.21
N LEU A 128 0.57 -2.88 -5.64
CA LEU A 128 0.02 -1.70 -4.96
C LEU A 128 -1.51 -1.80 -4.87
N ALA A 129 -2.19 -2.15 -5.95
CA ALA A 129 -3.64 -2.29 -5.99
C ALA A 129 -4.13 -3.41 -5.05
N THR A 130 -3.50 -4.58 -5.14
CA THR A 130 -3.81 -5.76 -4.33
C THR A 130 -3.67 -5.45 -2.83
N ILE A 131 -2.53 -4.89 -2.41
CA ILE A 131 -2.31 -4.59 -0.99
C ILE A 131 -3.24 -3.47 -0.52
N LYS A 132 -3.51 -2.46 -1.36
CA LYS A 132 -4.36 -1.32 -1.00
C LYS A 132 -5.83 -1.74 -0.80
N ASP A 133 -6.38 -2.61 -1.64
CA ASP A 133 -7.75 -3.09 -1.49
C ASP A 133 -7.93 -3.89 -0.19
N VAL A 134 -6.98 -4.79 0.10
CA VAL A 134 -6.96 -5.52 1.37
C VAL A 134 -6.82 -4.60 2.57
N LEU A 135 -5.90 -3.63 2.53
CA LEU A 135 -5.72 -2.66 3.61
C LEU A 135 -6.96 -1.81 3.86
N CYS A 136 -7.76 -1.54 2.82
CA CYS A 136 -9.04 -0.84 2.95
C CYS A 136 -10.01 -1.62 3.83
N GLU A 137 -10.18 -2.92 3.57
CA GLU A 137 -11.06 -3.79 4.34
C GLU A 137 -10.57 -3.97 5.78
N LEU A 138 -9.26 -4.17 5.95
CA LEU A 138 -8.66 -4.30 7.27
C LEU A 138 -8.73 -3.00 8.07
N GLN A 139 -8.62 -1.83 7.42
CA GLN A 139 -8.80 -0.53 8.08
C GLN A 139 -10.24 -0.38 8.58
N SER A 140 -11.21 -0.72 7.74
CA SER A 140 -12.64 -0.72 8.11
C SER A 140 -12.89 -1.61 9.32
N LEU A 141 -12.39 -2.85 9.31
CA LEU A 141 -12.47 -3.76 10.45
C LEU A 141 -11.83 -3.14 11.70
N SER A 142 -10.60 -2.65 11.59
CA SER A 142 -9.86 -2.07 12.72
C SER A 142 -10.61 -0.91 13.38
N LEU A 143 -11.25 -0.03 12.60
CA LEU A 143 -12.06 1.07 13.12
C LEU A 143 -13.29 0.58 13.89
N LYS A 144 -14.00 -0.43 13.36
CA LYS A 144 -15.17 -1.02 14.03
C LYS A 144 -14.79 -1.70 15.34
N LEU A 145 -13.66 -2.41 15.36
CA LEU A 145 -13.15 -3.08 16.57
C LEU A 145 -12.65 -2.10 17.63
N GLN A 146 -12.23 -0.89 17.24
CA GLN A 146 -11.80 0.17 18.17
C GLN A 146 -12.98 0.93 18.79
N ASN A 147 -14.20 0.76 18.29
CA ASN A 147 -15.37 1.44 18.84
C ASN A 147 -15.66 0.92 20.27
N ARG A 148 -15.81 1.87 21.22
CA ARG A 148 -16.01 1.59 22.64
C ARG A 148 -17.36 0.91 22.96
N SER A 149 -18.31 0.94 22.04
CA SER A 149 -19.60 0.28 22.16
C SER A 149 -19.64 -1.12 21.56
N THR A 150 -18.57 -1.59 20.91
CA THR A 150 -18.52 -2.89 20.24
C THR A 150 -18.54 -4.03 21.26
N SER A 151 -19.53 -4.91 21.16
CA SER A 151 -19.61 -6.12 21.99
C SER A 151 -18.74 -7.25 21.43
N LEU A 152 -18.59 -8.35 22.19
CA LEU A 152 -17.93 -9.55 21.70
C LEU A 152 -18.67 -10.14 20.48
N MET A 153 -20.00 -10.14 20.51
CA MET A 153 -20.82 -10.62 19.40
C MET A 153 -20.62 -9.78 18.14
N ASP A 154 -20.54 -8.45 18.31
CA ASP A 154 -20.24 -7.53 17.21
C ASP A 154 -18.85 -7.80 16.64
N THR A 155 -17.84 -7.99 17.50
CA THR A 155 -16.46 -8.31 17.08
C THR A 155 -16.43 -9.58 16.22
N THR A 156 -17.04 -10.66 16.69
CA THR A 156 -17.10 -11.93 15.95
C THR A 156 -17.84 -11.77 14.63
N ARG A 157 -18.96 -11.03 14.63
CA ARG A 157 -19.72 -10.73 13.41
C ARG A 157 -18.89 -9.95 12.41
N GLU A 158 -18.23 -8.87 12.82
CA GLU A 158 -17.43 -8.02 11.95
C GLU A 158 -16.23 -8.75 11.34
N ILE A 159 -15.58 -9.63 12.10
CA ILE A 159 -14.50 -10.48 11.58
C ILE A 159 -15.04 -11.43 10.52
N LYS A 160 -16.15 -12.13 10.79
CA LYS A 160 -16.79 -13.03 9.82
C LYS A 160 -17.20 -12.29 8.54
N MET A 161 -17.83 -11.13 8.69
CA MET A 161 -18.19 -10.29 7.54
C MET A 161 -16.97 -9.88 6.73
N THR A 162 -15.88 -9.49 7.39
CA THR A 162 -14.62 -9.13 6.71
C THR A 162 -14.02 -10.33 5.97
N ILE A 163 -14.07 -11.52 6.54
CA ILE A 163 -13.63 -12.76 5.87
C ILE A 163 -14.45 -13.02 4.61
N GLU A 164 -15.79 -12.89 4.68
CA GLU A 164 -16.64 -13.07 3.51
C GLU A 164 -16.37 -12.03 2.42
N VAL A 165 -16.11 -10.77 2.80
CA VAL A 165 -15.68 -9.74 1.84
C VAL A 165 -14.34 -10.11 1.20
N LEU A 166 -13.34 -10.53 1.97
CA LEU A 166 -12.03 -10.94 1.43
C LEU A 166 -12.12 -12.17 0.52
N LYS A 167 -13.03 -13.12 0.82
CA LYS A 167 -13.34 -14.25 -0.07
C LYS A 167 -13.96 -13.76 -1.39
N ALA A 168 -14.89 -12.81 -1.32
CA ALA A 168 -15.47 -12.20 -2.52
C ALA A 168 -14.40 -11.47 -3.34
N VAL A 169 -13.44 -10.79 -2.70
CA VAL A 169 -12.30 -10.12 -3.36
C VAL A 169 -11.40 -11.11 -4.13
N LYS A 170 -11.34 -12.39 -3.75
CA LYS A 170 -10.63 -13.41 -4.53
C LYS A 170 -11.30 -13.70 -5.87
N ILE A 171 -12.63 -13.58 -5.93
CA ILE A 171 -13.46 -13.89 -7.10
C ILE A 171 -13.58 -12.65 -7.99
N SER A 172 -13.94 -11.51 -7.38
CA SER A 172 -14.07 -10.22 -8.03
C SER A 172 -13.06 -9.24 -7.43
N PRO A 173 -12.13 -8.67 -8.23
CA PRO A 173 -11.16 -7.72 -7.71
C PRO A 173 -11.81 -6.52 -7.01
N GLY A 174 -11.05 -5.91 -6.10
CA GLY A 174 -11.46 -4.67 -5.44
C GLY A 174 -11.31 -3.47 -6.35
N LYS A 175 -11.82 -2.31 -5.89
CA LYS A 175 -11.87 -1.07 -6.69
C LYS A 175 -10.50 -0.58 -7.18
N SER A 176 -9.43 -0.82 -6.42
CA SER A 176 -8.09 -0.41 -6.85
C SER A 176 -7.58 -1.37 -7.91
N MET A 177 -7.83 -2.67 -7.74
CA MET A 177 -7.44 -3.69 -8.69
C MET A 177 -8.18 -3.56 -10.02
N ASP A 178 -9.49 -3.27 -10.02
CA ASP A 178 -10.24 -2.99 -11.25
C ASP A 178 -9.60 -1.86 -12.07
N LYS A 179 -9.20 -0.77 -11.38
CA LYS A 179 -8.52 0.37 -12.02
C LYS A 179 -7.13 0.02 -12.51
N ALA A 180 -6.41 -0.85 -11.79
CA ALA A 180 -5.11 -1.33 -12.20
C ALA A 180 -5.22 -2.23 -13.44
N GLU A 181 -6.18 -3.14 -13.48
CA GLU A 181 -6.41 -4.03 -14.63
C GLU A 181 -6.74 -3.22 -15.90
N GLU A 182 -7.55 -2.16 -15.78
CA GLU A 182 -7.80 -1.25 -16.90
C GLU A 182 -6.55 -0.50 -17.34
N ALA A 183 -5.78 0.05 -16.40
CA ALA A 183 -4.51 0.71 -16.69
C ALA A 183 -3.49 -0.22 -17.36
N LEU A 184 -3.45 -1.49 -16.95
CA LEU A 184 -2.57 -2.51 -17.52
C LEU A 184 -2.97 -2.88 -18.95
N LYS A 185 -4.27 -2.90 -19.28
CA LYS A 185 -4.75 -3.12 -20.66
C LYS A 185 -4.37 -1.97 -21.58
N VAL A 186 -4.49 -0.73 -21.10
CA VAL A 186 -4.15 0.49 -21.85
C VAL A 186 -2.62 0.68 -21.94
N GLY A 187 -1.86 0.11 -20.99
CA GLY A 187 -0.41 0.31 -20.89
C GLY A 187 -0.03 1.63 -20.19
N GLU A 188 -0.98 2.28 -19.53
CA GLU A 188 -0.76 3.54 -18.82
C GLU A 188 -1.52 3.57 -17.49
N PHE A 189 -0.87 4.05 -16.43
CA PHE A 189 -1.53 4.34 -15.16
C PHE A 189 -1.47 5.83 -14.88
N LYS A 190 -2.64 6.48 -14.77
CA LYS A 190 -2.75 7.92 -14.52
C LYS A 190 -1.95 8.77 -15.53
N ARG A 191 -2.04 8.42 -16.82
CA ARG A 191 -1.33 9.07 -17.94
C ARG A 191 0.20 8.91 -17.90
N VAL A 192 0.68 7.94 -17.13
CA VAL A 192 2.09 7.56 -17.12
C VAL A 192 2.23 6.20 -17.80
N PRO A 193 3.06 6.09 -18.86
CA PRO A 193 3.35 4.81 -19.50
C PRO A 193 3.95 3.79 -18.54
N LEU A 194 3.47 2.56 -18.65
CA LEU A 194 3.97 1.42 -17.90
C LEU A 194 4.83 0.52 -18.79
N HIS A 195 5.79 -0.17 -18.19
CA HIS A 195 6.51 -1.26 -18.83
C HIS A 195 6.17 -2.60 -18.19
N SER A 196 6.28 -3.67 -18.99
CA SER A 196 5.82 -5.00 -18.60
C SER A 196 6.71 -5.65 -17.56
N SER A 197 6.09 -6.14 -16.49
CA SER A 197 6.73 -6.88 -15.41
C SER A 197 5.70 -7.73 -14.68
N LYS A 198 6.14 -8.84 -14.09
CA LYS A 198 5.31 -9.67 -13.22
C LYS A 198 5.13 -9.01 -11.85
N GLU A 199 3.96 -9.19 -11.26
CA GLU A 199 3.68 -8.91 -9.87
C GLU A 199 4.59 -9.75 -8.96
N ASN A 200 4.96 -9.19 -7.81
CA ASN A 200 5.72 -9.92 -6.81
C ASN A 200 4.79 -10.57 -5.78
N VAL A 201 3.61 -9.99 -5.56
CA VAL A 201 2.62 -10.44 -4.58
C VAL A 201 1.57 -11.26 -5.31
N ASN A 202 1.55 -12.56 -5.05
CA ASN A 202 0.48 -13.42 -5.55
C ASN A 202 -0.83 -13.08 -4.82
N ARG A 203 -1.77 -12.43 -5.52
CA ARG A 203 -3.04 -11.95 -4.98
C ARG A 203 -3.83 -13.02 -4.22
N LEU A 204 -3.90 -14.24 -4.77
CA LEU A 204 -4.69 -15.33 -4.16
C LEU A 204 -4.05 -15.85 -2.88
N GLN A 205 -2.73 -16.08 -2.90
CA GLN A 205 -1.99 -16.49 -1.70
C GLN A 205 -2.02 -15.40 -0.63
N PHE A 206 -1.90 -14.14 -1.04
CA PHE A 206 -1.96 -12.98 -0.16
C PHE A 206 -3.31 -12.88 0.55
N LEU A 207 -4.42 -12.93 -0.18
CA LEU A 207 -5.77 -12.92 0.39
C LEU A 207 -6.00 -14.13 1.30
N GLN A 208 -5.53 -15.32 0.89
CA GLN A 208 -5.70 -16.53 1.68
C GLN A 208 -4.99 -16.45 3.03
N ALA A 209 -3.73 -16.00 3.05
CA ALA A 209 -2.96 -15.85 4.29
C ALA A 209 -3.66 -14.93 5.31
N ILE A 210 -4.33 -13.88 4.83
CA ILE A 210 -5.08 -12.95 5.69
C ILE A 210 -6.38 -13.57 6.19
N ILE A 211 -7.10 -14.28 5.32
CA ILE A 211 -8.32 -15.00 5.70
C ILE A 211 -8.01 -16.04 6.78
N ASP A 212 -6.94 -16.81 6.61
CA ASP A 212 -6.52 -17.84 7.57
C ASP A 212 -6.14 -17.20 8.91
N SER A 213 -5.40 -16.09 8.87
CA SER A 213 -5.03 -15.34 10.08
C SER A 213 -6.24 -14.76 10.83
N LEU A 214 -7.24 -14.25 10.11
CA LEU A 214 -8.49 -13.76 10.72
C LEU A 214 -9.37 -14.89 11.27
N SER A 215 -9.24 -16.09 10.71
CA SER A 215 -10.04 -17.27 11.10
C SER A 215 -9.48 -18.00 12.33
N SER A 216 -8.20 -17.78 12.66
CA SER A 216 -7.56 -18.27 13.90
C SER A 216 -8.09 -17.59 15.17
#